data_AF-A0A916HY68-F1
#
_entry.id   AF-A0A916HY68-F1
#
_cell.length_a   1.000
_cell.length_b   1.000
_cell.length_c   1.000
_cell.angle_alpha   90.00
_cell.angle_beta   90.00
_cell.angle_gamma   90.00
#
_symmetry.space_group_name_H-M   'P 1'
#
loop_
_entity.id
_entity.type
_entity.pdbx_description
1 polymer ?
#
loop_
_entity_poly.entity_id
_entity_poly.type
_entity_poly.pdbx_seq_one_letter_code
_entity_poly.pdbx_strand_id
1 'polypeptide(L)'
;MSDKPEYYVYVYIDPRNFEEFYYGKGTGDRKHAHLGDDGDSEKAKRINEIYKSGLRPIIKVIAKELTEREAFLIEKTLIWKLGRTLTNVSSGHFADKFRPHNTMHINLYGFDFQNGVYFFNVGEGPHRTWADCRKYGFLSAGQGKIWGEQTQALRQGDVVVAYLSRKGYVGVGVVLEEAIMAKDFRINGKRLDELDLICKRMMENASDPEKAEYPVRVEWKASCDSSEAKWARNRGLFTARMARASLQNQKGTMDFISLAFKIDLESLLKKEEVVKVNQS
;
A
#
# COMPACT_ATOMS: atom_id res chain seq x y z
N MET A 1 -10.75 33.12 -7.18
CA MET A 1 -11.48 33.65 -6.00
C MET A 1 -10.71 33.19 -4.78
N SER A 2 -10.23 34.10 -3.93
CA SER A 2 -9.58 33.68 -2.68
C SER A 2 -10.66 33.10 -1.78
N ASP A 3 -10.54 31.83 -1.39
CA ASP A 3 -11.37 31.26 -0.33
C ASP A 3 -11.17 32.12 0.92
N LYS A 4 -12.18 32.91 1.25
CA LYS A 4 -12.12 33.77 2.43
C LYS A 4 -12.27 32.86 3.65
N PRO A 5 -11.35 32.91 4.62
CA PRO A 5 -11.35 31.99 5.76
C PRO A 5 -12.49 32.30 6.73
N GLU A 6 -13.69 31.83 6.40
CA GLU A 6 -14.93 32.08 7.15
C GLU A 6 -15.46 30.82 7.87
N TYR A 7 -14.84 29.66 7.63
CA TYR A 7 -15.23 28.39 8.24
C TYR A 7 -14.55 28.17 9.59
N TYR A 8 -15.22 27.38 10.42
CA TYR A 8 -14.73 26.89 11.70
C TYR A 8 -15.21 25.46 11.94
N VAL A 9 -14.53 24.75 12.84
CA VAL A 9 -14.95 23.44 13.36
C VAL A 9 -15.31 23.58 14.83
N TYR A 10 -16.40 22.94 15.23
CA TYR A 10 -16.94 22.99 16.58
C TYR A 10 -17.27 21.59 17.11
N VAL A 11 -17.39 21.50 18.43
CA VAL A 11 -17.72 20.28 19.17
C VAL A 11 -18.91 20.53 20.09
N TYR A 12 -19.79 19.53 20.25
CA TYR A 12 -20.79 19.49 21.31
C TYR A 12 -20.33 18.53 22.41
N ILE A 13 -20.46 18.99 23.65
CA ILE A 13 -20.03 18.30 24.85
C ILE A 13 -21.22 18.17 25.79
N ASP A 14 -21.42 16.96 26.32
CA ASP A 14 -22.45 16.70 27.32
C ASP A 14 -21.99 17.23 28.69
N PRO A 15 -22.67 18.23 29.29
CA PRO A 15 -22.23 18.83 30.54
C PRO A 15 -22.33 17.88 31.75
N ARG A 16 -23.02 16.73 31.61
CA ARG A 16 -23.22 15.77 32.70
C ARG A 16 -21.97 14.92 32.96
N ASN A 17 -21.17 14.67 31.92
CA ASN A 17 -20.00 13.80 31.96
C ASN A 17 -18.80 14.28 31.14
N PHE A 18 -18.90 15.45 30.49
CA PHE A 18 -17.89 16.05 29.62
C PHE A 18 -17.52 15.22 28.38
N GLU A 19 -18.36 14.27 27.97
CA GLU A 19 -18.14 13.52 26.73
C GLU A 19 -18.42 14.39 25.50
N GLU A 20 -17.46 14.40 24.58
CA GLU A 20 -17.59 14.96 23.24
C GLU A 20 -18.41 14.00 22.37
N PHE A 21 -19.59 14.41 21.91
CA PHE A 21 -20.53 13.50 21.23
C PHE A 21 -20.84 13.88 19.78
N TYR A 22 -20.41 15.06 19.34
CA TYR A 22 -20.62 15.55 17.98
C TYR A 22 -19.54 16.56 17.58
N TYR A 23 -19.00 16.42 16.36
CA TYR A 23 -18.17 17.43 15.72
C TYR A 23 -18.85 17.91 14.44
N GLY A 24 -18.74 19.20 14.13
CA GLY A 24 -19.29 19.78 12.93
C GLY A 24 -18.45 20.91 12.38
N LYS A 25 -18.52 21.15 11.07
CA LYS A 25 -18.02 22.38 10.42
C LYS A 25 -19.14 23.39 10.20
N GLY A 26 -18.81 24.68 10.16
CA GLY A 26 -19.78 25.72 9.86
C GLY A 26 -19.21 27.11 9.62
N THR A 27 -20.10 28.01 9.23
CA THR A 27 -19.90 29.46 9.12
C THR A 27 -20.99 30.17 9.93
N GLY A 28 -20.78 31.44 10.30
CA GLY A 28 -21.76 32.22 11.07
C GLY A 28 -22.28 31.51 12.32
N ASP A 29 -23.60 31.46 12.51
CA ASP A 29 -24.27 30.86 13.67
C ASP A 29 -24.61 29.37 13.53
N ARG A 30 -24.04 28.67 12.54
CA ARG A 30 -24.35 27.25 12.27
C ARG A 30 -24.21 26.34 13.50
N LYS A 31 -23.27 26.61 14.40
CA LYS A 31 -23.08 25.87 15.66
C LYS A 31 -24.28 25.91 16.61
N HIS A 32 -25.23 26.83 16.42
CA HIS A 32 -26.45 26.93 17.22
C HIS A 32 -27.71 26.54 16.44
N ALA A 33 -27.65 26.49 15.10
CA ALA A 33 -28.78 26.19 14.23
C ALA A 33 -29.38 24.79 14.48
N HIS A 34 -28.57 23.82 14.91
CA HIS A 34 -29.01 22.44 15.13
C HIS A 34 -29.51 22.15 16.55
N LEU A 35 -29.69 23.17 17.41
CA LEU A 35 -30.18 22.96 18.78
C LEU A 35 -31.71 22.74 18.86
N GLY A 36 -32.44 23.04 17.78
CA GLY A 36 -33.89 22.84 17.67
C GLY A 36 -34.31 21.83 16.59
N ASP A 37 -33.37 21.01 16.09
CA ASP A 37 -33.68 19.95 15.12
C ASP A 37 -34.35 18.75 15.84
N ASP A 38 -35.63 18.52 15.59
CA ASP A 38 -36.42 17.38 16.10
C ASP A 38 -36.18 16.06 15.31
N GLY A 39 -35.04 15.94 14.62
CA GLY A 39 -34.73 14.78 13.77
C GLY A 39 -34.37 13.52 14.57
N ASP A 40 -34.53 12.33 13.98
CA ASP A 40 -34.23 11.01 14.60
C ASP A 40 -32.73 10.66 14.66
N SER A 41 -31.85 11.66 14.62
CA SER A 41 -30.40 11.43 14.69
C SER A 41 -29.95 11.16 16.13
N GLU A 42 -28.93 10.31 16.31
CA GLU A 42 -28.32 10.06 17.63
C GLU A 42 -27.85 11.35 18.31
N LYS A 43 -27.39 12.34 17.53
CA LYS A 43 -27.08 13.71 17.98
C LYS A 43 -28.28 14.36 18.66
N ALA A 44 -29.44 14.36 18.00
CA ALA A 44 -30.66 15.01 18.49
C ALA A 44 -31.20 14.29 19.74
N LYS A 45 -31.14 12.96 19.78
CA LYS A 45 -31.47 12.17 20.98
C LYS A 45 -30.63 12.61 22.18
N ARG A 46 -29.30 12.71 22.01
CA ARG A 46 -28.40 13.15 23.10
C ARG A 46 -28.69 14.59 23.54
N ILE A 47 -28.95 15.51 22.62
CA ILE A 47 -29.33 16.90 22.94
C ILE A 47 -30.63 16.94 23.76
N ASN A 48 -31.65 16.17 23.34
CA ASN A 48 -32.93 16.09 24.04
C ASN A 48 -32.80 15.51 25.46
N GLU A 49 -31.94 14.52 25.67
CA GLU A 49 -31.64 14.01 27.01
C GLU A 49 -30.97 15.05 27.91
N ILE A 50 -30.05 15.85 27.36
CA ILE A 50 -29.41 16.95 28.09
C ILE A 50 -30.47 17.98 28.49
N TYR A 51 -31.37 18.36 27.58
CA TYR A 51 -32.48 19.27 27.91
C TYR A 51 -33.45 18.71 28.95
N LYS A 52 -33.80 17.42 28.88
CA LYS A 52 -34.64 16.75 29.90
C LYS A 52 -34.02 16.80 31.29
N SER A 53 -32.69 16.89 31.40
CA SER A 53 -31.99 17.05 32.67
C SER A 53 -31.92 18.50 33.18
N GLY A 54 -32.55 19.46 32.48
CA GLY A 54 -32.52 20.89 32.81
C GLY A 54 -31.21 21.59 32.41
N LEU A 55 -30.35 20.92 31.64
CA LEU A 55 -29.05 21.43 31.20
C LEU A 55 -29.06 21.78 29.71
N ARG A 56 -27.96 22.37 29.23
CA ARG A 56 -27.74 22.67 27.80
C ARG A 56 -26.39 22.10 27.34
N PRO A 57 -26.28 21.60 26.09
CA PRO A 57 -25.01 21.17 25.54
C PRO A 57 -23.97 22.29 25.58
N ILE A 58 -22.73 21.95 25.93
CA ILE A 58 -21.60 22.89 25.84
C ILE A 58 -21.10 22.86 24.40
N ILE A 59 -21.05 24.04 23.76
CA ILE A 59 -20.60 24.18 22.37
C ILE A 59 -19.29 24.97 22.36
N LYS A 60 -18.24 24.42 21.75
CA LYS A 60 -16.93 25.08 21.62
C LYS A 60 -16.44 25.05 20.18
N VAL A 61 -15.89 26.17 19.72
CA VAL A 61 -15.13 26.24 18.47
C VAL A 61 -13.71 25.78 18.78
N ILE A 62 -13.22 24.79 18.03
CA ILE A 62 -11.91 24.15 18.24
C ILE A 62 -10.90 24.48 17.15
N ALA A 63 -11.37 24.98 16.00
CA ALA A 63 -10.55 25.53 14.93
C ALA A 63 -11.35 26.62 14.19
N LYS A 64 -10.71 27.73 13.80
CA LYS A 64 -11.36 28.91 13.18
C LYS A 64 -10.49 29.49 12.07
N GLU A 65 -11.06 30.41 11.29
CA GLU A 65 -10.37 31.09 10.17
C GLU A 65 -9.88 30.08 9.13
N LEU A 66 -10.76 29.15 8.76
CA LEU A 66 -10.47 28.07 7.84
C LEU A 66 -11.12 28.32 6.48
N THR A 67 -10.49 27.83 5.42
CA THR A 67 -11.16 27.53 4.16
C THR A 67 -12.17 26.40 4.35
N GLU A 68 -13.13 26.25 3.43
CA GLU A 68 -14.10 25.16 3.52
C GLU A 68 -13.40 23.79 3.51
N ARG A 69 -12.38 23.63 2.66
CA ARG A 69 -11.62 22.40 2.51
C ARG A 69 -10.87 22.03 3.79
N GLU A 70 -10.27 22.99 4.47
CA GLU A 70 -9.59 22.76 5.75
C GLU A 70 -10.58 22.36 6.84
N ALA A 71 -11.69 23.09 6.98
CA ALA A 71 -12.73 22.77 7.96
C ALA A 71 -13.32 21.37 7.72
N PHE A 72 -13.52 21.00 6.45
CA PHE A 72 -13.95 19.66 6.06
C PHE A 72 -12.92 18.59 6.44
N LEU A 73 -11.64 18.81 6.17
CA LEU A 73 -10.59 17.84 6.48
C LEU A 73 -10.41 17.65 8.00
N ILE A 74 -10.47 18.73 8.78
CA ILE A 74 -10.40 18.68 10.25
C ILE A 74 -11.59 17.91 10.83
N GLU A 75 -12.82 18.22 10.39
CA GLU A 75 -14.03 17.50 10.79
C GLU A 75 -13.90 15.99 10.50
N LYS A 76 -13.52 15.63 9.27
CA LYS A 76 -13.31 14.22 8.89
C LYS A 76 -12.21 13.54 9.70
N THR A 77 -11.12 14.25 10.03
CA THR A 77 -10.03 13.71 10.86
C THR A 77 -10.50 13.38 12.27
N LEU A 78 -11.29 14.28 12.87
CA LEU A 78 -11.84 14.08 14.21
C LEU A 78 -12.82 12.91 14.23
N ILE A 79 -13.71 12.84 13.23
CA ILE A 79 -14.62 11.70 13.08
C ILE A 79 -13.84 10.41 12.84
N TRP A 80 -12.80 10.41 12.02
CA TRP A 80 -11.98 9.23 11.81
C TRP A 80 -11.30 8.75 13.10
N LYS A 81 -10.74 9.67 13.90
CA LYS A 81 -10.03 9.32 15.13
C LYS A 81 -10.97 8.89 16.26
N LEU A 82 -12.12 9.54 16.38
CA LEU A 82 -13.03 9.42 17.54
C LEU A 82 -14.36 8.73 17.21
N GLY A 83 -14.63 8.43 15.94
CA GLY A 83 -15.95 8.01 15.41
C GLY A 83 -16.58 6.76 16.02
N ARG A 84 -15.86 5.99 16.84
CA ARG A 84 -16.43 4.89 17.62
C ARG A 84 -17.37 5.38 18.73
N THR A 85 -17.26 6.64 19.17
CA THR A 85 -18.06 7.26 20.24
C THR A 85 -18.91 8.43 19.76
N LEU A 86 -18.92 8.71 18.44
CA LEU A 86 -19.61 9.88 17.87
C LEU A 86 -20.90 9.49 17.16
N THR A 87 -21.84 10.42 17.16
CA THR A 87 -23.16 10.28 16.54
C THR A 87 -23.19 10.54 15.03
N ASN A 88 -22.04 10.81 14.41
CA ASN A 88 -21.93 11.23 13.02
C ASN A 88 -21.76 10.06 12.05
N VAL A 89 -22.67 9.95 11.09
CA VAL A 89 -22.48 9.13 9.88
C VAL A 89 -21.71 9.97 8.85
N SER A 90 -20.42 9.73 8.70
CA SER A 90 -19.60 10.43 7.70
C SER A 90 -19.79 9.80 6.32
N SER A 91 -20.44 10.52 5.40
CA SER A 91 -20.58 10.13 3.99
C SER A 91 -19.36 10.50 3.12
N GLY A 92 -19.03 9.59 2.19
CA GLY A 92 -18.49 9.75 0.83
C GLY A 92 -17.13 10.45 0.59
N HIS A 93 -16.99 11.72 0.97
CA HIS A 93 -15.90 12.56 0.48
C HIS A 93 -14.61 12.43 1.32
N PHE A 94 -13.48 12.22 0.65
CA PHE A 94 -12.12 11.98 1.20
C PHE A 94 -11.92 10.67 1.98
N ALA A 95 -12.85 9.71 1.89
CA ALA A 95 -12.70 8.42 2.57
C ALA A 95 -11.39 7.69 2.18
N ASP A 96 -11.00 7.81 0.92
CA ASP A 96 -9.74 7.32 0.34
C ASP A 96 -8.48 7.91 0.97
N LYS A 97 -8.57 9.10 1.59
CA LYS A 97 -7.43 9.78 2.24
C LYS A 97 -7.19 9.33 3.68
N PHE A 98 -8.11 8.58 4.26
CA PHE A 98 -8.02 8.12 5.65
C PHE A 98 -7.88 6.61 5.71
N ARG A 99 -6.99 6.14 6.59
CA ARG A 99 -6.75 4.71 6.78
C ARG A 99 -8.05 4.01 7.23
N PRO A 100 -8.43 2.83 6.70
CA PRO A 100 -9.54 2.07 7.26
C PRO A 100 -9.38 1.79 8.77
N HIS A 101 -10.47 1.85 9.54
CA HIS A 101 -10.42 1.56 10.98
C HIS A 101 -9.91 0.14 11.27
N ASN A 102 -9.29 -0.04 12.44
CA ASN A 102 -8.72 -1.32 12.90
C ASN A 102 -7.58 -1.90 12.06
N THR A 103 -7.04 -1.17 11.08
CA THR A 103 -5.91 -1.63 10.24
C THR A 103 -4.56 -1.05 10.66
N MET A 104 -4.46 -0.42 11.85
CA MET A 104 -3.21 0.18 12.33
C MET A 104 -2.09 -0.83 12.58
N HIS A 105 -2.43 -2.12 12.73
CA HIS A 105 -1.47 -3.21 12.95
C HIS A 105 -0.98 -3.84 11.63
N ILE A 106 -1.43 -3.33 10.47
CA ILE A 106 -1.15 -3.85 9.14
C ILE A 106 -0.59 -2.71 8.29
N ASN A 107 0.45 -2.99 7.50
CA ASN A 107 0.91 -2.04 6.49
C ASN A 107 -0.07 -2.01 5.32
N LEU A 108 -0.53 -0.83 4.92
CA LEU A 108 -1.50 -0.64 3.83
C LEU A 108 -0.89 0.13 2.65
N TYR A 109 -1.20 -0.36 1.45
CA TYR A 109 -0.87 0.30 0.20
C TYR A 109 -1.47 1.72 0.15
N GLY A 110 -0.67 2.69 -0.31
CA GLY A 110 -1.06 4.10 -0.38
C GLY A 110 -1.01 4.85 0.95
N PHE A 111 -0.86 4.16 2.09
CA PHE A 111 -0.71 4.75 3.42
C PHE A 111 0.70 4.54 4.00
N ASP A 112 1.16 3.29 4.08
CA ASP A 112 2.46 2.93 4.68
C ASP A 112 3.56 2.70 3.65
N PHE A 113 3.17 2.22 2.46
CA PHE A 113 4.10 1.97 1.37
C PHE A 113 3.41 2.17 0.02
N GLN A 114 4.22 2.42 -1.00
CA GLN A 114 3.79 2.46 -2.39
C GLN A 114 4.58 1.38 -3.14
N ASN A 115 3.89 0.62 -3.98
CA ASN A 115 4.56 -0.33 -4.84
C ASN A 115 5.45 0.39 -5.85
N GLY A 116 6.62 -0.21 -6.09
CA GLY A 116 7.60 0.31 -7.02
C GLY A 116 7.80 -0.61 -8.22
N VAL A 117 8.43 -0.06 -9.26
CA VAL A 117 9.05 -0.87 -10.31
C VAL A 117 10.52 -1.06 -9.94
N TYR A 118 10.93 -2.30 -9.76
CA TYR A 118 12.28 -2.67 -9.33
C TYR A 118 12.98 -3.50 -10.40
N PHE A 119 14.19 -3.08 -10.74
CA PHE A 119 15.16 -3.93 -11.41
C PHE A 119 15.55 -5.07 -10.47
N PHE A 120 15.60 -6.29 -10.99
CA PHE A 120 16.07 -7.46 -10.26
C PHE A 120 17.11 -8.26 -11.06
N ASN A 121 18.37 -8.24 -10.66
CA ASN A 121 19.42 -9.08 -11.25
C ASN A 121 19.33 -10.50 -10.70
N VAL A 122 18.96 -11.47 -11.55
CA VAL A 122 18.74 -12.85 -11.13
C VAL A 122 20.03 -13.51 -10.63
N GLY A 123 21.19 -13.12 -11.16
CA GLY A 123 22.49 -13.68 -10.76
C GLY A 123 22.57 -15.20 -10.92
N GLU A 124 22.47 -15.70 -12.15
CA GLU A 124 22.51 -17.15 -12.46
C GLU A 124 23.78 -17.83 -11.92
N GLY A 125 23.59 -19.01 -11.35
CA GLY A 125 24.68 -19.81 -10.80
C GLY A 125 24.19 -21.16 -10.25
N PRO A 126 24.99 -21.81 -9.38
CA PRO A 126 24.64 -23.14 -8.87
C PRO A 126 23.40 -23.16 -7.96
N HIS A 127 23.09 -22.05 -7.30
CA HIS A 127 21.98 -21.93 -6.36
C HIS A 127 20.67 -21.57 -7.06
N ARG A 128 20.70 -20.86 -8.20
CA ARG A 128 19.50 -20.37 -8.89
C ARG A 128 19.75 -20.17 -10.38
N THR A 129 18.72 -20.41 -11.19
CA THR A 129 18.74 -20.14 -12.63
C THR A 129 17.51 -19.34 -13.04
N TRP A 130 17.61 -18.58 -14.15
CA TRP A 130 16.43 -17.89 -14.67
C TRP A 130 15.36 -18.87 -15.16
N ALA A 131 15.76 -19.99 -15.74
CA ALA A 131 14.83 -20.99 -16.23
C ALA A 131 13.95 -21.55 -15.10
N ASP A 132 14.52 -21.80 -13.91
CA ASP A 132 13.76 -22.20 -12.73
C ASP A 132 12.84 -21.08 -12.24
N CYS A 133 13.38 -19.86 -12.07
CA CYS A 133 12.62 -18.67 -11.67
C CYS A 133 11.41 -18.42 -12.57
N ARG A 134 11.59 -18.56 -13.89
CA ARG A 134 10.56 -18.40 -14.91
C ARG A 134 9.52 -19.51 -14.84
N LYS A 135 9.95 -20.77 -14.82
CA LYS A 135 9.07 -21.96 -14.82
C LYS A 135 8.18 -22.02 -13.58
N TYR A 136 8.74 -21.67 -12.43
CA TYR A 136 8.11 -21.87 -11.13
C TYR A 136 7.59 -20.58 -10.49
N GLY A 137 7.76 -19.43 -11.13
CA GLY A 137 7.15 -18.16 -10.67
C GLY A 137 7.79 -17.61 -9.40
N PHE A 138 9.12 -17.48 -9.38
CA PHE A 138 9.83 -16.84 -8.27
C PHE A 138 11.06 -16.07 -8.74
N LEU A 139 11.58 -15.20 -7.87
CA LEU A 139 12.94 -14.67 -7.94
C LEU A 139 13.64 -14.98 -6.62
N SER A 140 14.96 -15.01 -6.59
CA SER A 140 15.71 -15.26 -5.35
C SER A 140 17.06 -14.57 -5.36
N ALA A 141 17.52 -14.16 -4.20
CA ALA A 141 18.92 -13.88 -3.92
C ALA A 141 19.26 -14.30 -2.49
N GLY A 142 20.54 -14.60 -2.25
CA GLY A 142 21.04 -15.18 -1.01
C GLY A 142 22.54 -15.41 -1.09
N GLN A 143 23.03 -16.40 -0.34
CA GLN A 143 24.47 -16.72 -0.22
C GLN A 143 25.31 -15.55 0.31
N GLY A 144 24.69 -14.75 1.16
CA GLY A 144 25.25 -13.57 1.81
C GLY A 144 24.14 -12.63 2.21
N LYS A 145 24.21 -12.14 3.44
CA LYS A 145 23.14 -11.39 4.10
C LYS A 145 22.60 -10.23 3.26
N ILE A 146 23.50 -9.41 2.70
CA ILE A 146 23.15 -8.23 1.88
C ILE A 146 22.31 -8.61 0.66
N TRP A 147 22.51 -9.80 0.08
CA TRP A 147 21.75 -10.26 -1.09
C TRP A 147 20.34 -10.73 -0.72
N GLY A 148 20.23 -11.49 0.38
CA GLY A 148 18.94 -11.93 0.93
C GLY A 148 18.06 -10.74 1.30
N GLU A 149 18.63 -9.77 2.03
CA GLU A 149 17.94 -8.55 2.46
C GLU A 149 17.35 -7.76 1.28
N GLN A 150 17.98 -7.77 0.10
CA GLN A 150 17.46 -7.09 -1.08
C GLN A 150 16.21 -7.76 -1.66
N THR A 151 16.08 -9.07 -1.54
CA THR A 151 14.86 -9.78 -1.98
C THR A 151 13.76 -9.63 -0.94
N GLN A 152 14.10 -9.67 0.35
CA GLN A 152 13.17 -9.44 1.47
C GLN A 152 12.62 -8.01 1.54
N ALA A 153 13.28 -7.05 0.89
CA ALA A 153 12.80 -5.68 0.76
C ALA A 153 11.67 -5.52 -0.27
N LEU A 154 11.38 -6.54 -1.08
CA LEU A 154 10.23 -6.54 -1.99
C LEU A 154 8.94 -6.80 -1.21
N ARG A 155 7.89 -6.05 -1.55
CA ARG A 155 6.56 -6.18 -0.97
C ARG A 155 5.58 -6.73 -2.00
N GLN A 156 4.52 -7.36 -1.50
CA GLN A 156 3.39 -7.76 -2.34
C GLN A 156 2.90 -6.57 -3.19
N GLY A 157 2.66 -6.81 -4.48
CA GLY A 157 2.27 -5.80 -5.46
C GLY A 157 3.44 -5.09 -6.16
N ASP A 158 4.68 -5.27 -5.70
CA ASP A 158 5.83 -4.67 -6.38
C ASP A 158 5.99 -5.25 -7.78
N VAL A 159 6.29 -4.40 -8.75
CA VAL A 159 6.63 -4.82 -10.10
C VAL A 159 8.12 -5.11 -10.13
N VAL A 160 8.50 -6.31 -10.53
CA VAL A 160 9.89 -6.72 -10.70
C VAL A 160 10.21 -6.90 -12.17
N VAL A 161 11.37 -6.38 -12.58
CA VAL A 161 11.91 -6.51 -13.92
C VAL A 161 13.19 -7.34 -13.84
N ALA A 162 13.09 -8.59 -14.23
CA ALA A 162 14.18 -9.55 -14.17
C ALA A 162 15.24 -9.24 -15.24
N TYR A 163 16.49 -9.26 -14.82
CA TYR A 163 17.66 -8.97 -15.65
C TYR A 163 18.72 -10.05 -15.51
N LEU A 164 19.31 -10.42 -16.64
CA LEU A 164 20.45 -11.33 -16.72
C LEU A 164 21.70 -10.56 -17.15
N SER A 165 22.72 -10.62 -16.29
CA SER A 165 24.01 -10.00 -16.53
C SER A 165 24.59 -10.41 -17.89
N ARG A 166 25.00 -9.41 -18.68
CA ARG A 166 25.53 -9.57 -20.05
C ARG A 166 24.54 -10.08 -21.11
N LYS A 167 23.28 -10.36 -20.76
CA LYS A 167 22.25 -10.78 -21.71
C LYS A 167 21.22 -9.66 -21.92
N GLY A 168 20.55 -9.22 -20.86
CA GLY A 168 19.48 -8.22 -20.95
C GLY A 168 18.32 -8.51 -20.01
N TYR A 169 17.21 -7.81 -20.23
CA TYR A 169 15.97 -7.99 -19.50
C TYR A 169 15.23 -9.23 -19.98
N VAL A 170 14.72 -10.05 -19.07
CA VAL A 170 14.13 -11.36 -19.40
C VAL A 170 12.70 -11.55 -18.92
N GLY A 171 12.21 -10.69 -18.03
CA GLY A 171 10.82 -10.76 -17.61
C GLY A 171 10.35 -9.55 -16.82
N VAL A 172 9.03 -9.39 -16.79
CA VAL A 172 8.29 -8.42 -15.99
C VAL A 172 7.24 -9.20 -15.21
N GLY A 173 7.22 -9.05 -13.90
CA GLY A 173 6.29 -9.75 -13.03
C GLY A 173 5.85 -8.91 -11.86
N VAL A 174 4.84 -9.40 -11.14
CA VAL A 174 4.29 -8.77 -9.92
C VAL A 174 4.56 -9.70 -8.74
N VAL A 175 5.05 -9.16 -7.64
CA VAL A 175 5.28 -9.91 -6.41
C VAL A 175 3.94 -10.31 -5.79
N LEU A 176 3.71 -11.61 -5.61
CA LEU A 176 2.50 -12.16 -5.00
C LEU A 176 2.63 -12.36 -3.49
N GLU A 177 3.79 -12.85 -3.04
CA GLU A 177 4.07 -13.16 -1.63
C GLU A 177 5.51 -12.74 -1.34
N GLU A 178 5.73 -12.20 -0.14
CA GLU A 178 7.03 -11.71 0.30
C GLU A 178 8.09 -12.82 0.38
N ALA A 179 9.36 -12.42 0.35
CA ALA A 179 10.46 -13.38 0.38
C ALA A 179 10.54 -14.09 1.74
N ILE A 180 10.63 -15.42 1.70
CA ILE A 180 10.88 -16.27 2.86
C ILE A 180 12.09 -17.17 2.60
N MET A 181 12.66 -17.77 3.65
CA MET A 181 13.80 -18.68 3.50
C MET A 181 13.43 -19.86 2.60
N ALA A 182 14.36 -20.30 1.76
CA ALA A 182 14.14 -21.39 0.81
C ALA A 182 13.60 -22.69 1.44
N LYS A 183 14.01 -23.02 2.68
CA LYS A 183 13.50 -24.18 3.44
C LYS A 183 11.99 -24.14 3.70
N ASP A 184 11.40 -22.95 3.76
CA ASP A 184 10.00 -22.71 4.10
C ASP A 184 9.17 -22.35 2.85
N PHE A 185 9.83 -21.97 1.75
CA PHE A 185 9.16 -21.67 0.49
C PHE A 185 8.52 -22.91 -0.13
N ARG A 186 7.27 -22.75 -0.56
CA ARG A 186 6.48 -23.81 -1.21
C ARG A 186 5.91 -23.30 -2.51
N ILE A 187 5.70 -24.18 -3.48
CA ILE A 187 4.90 -23.93 -4.69
C ILE A 187 3.94 -25.10 -4.84
N ASN A 188 2.62 -24.81 -4.88
CA ASN A 188 1.58 -25.84 -4.91
C ASN A 188 1.77 -26.92 -3.82
N GLY A 189 2.14 -26.49 -2.61
CA GLY A 189 2.41 -27.37 -1.46
C GLY A 189 3.78 -28.07 -1.45
N LYS A 190 4.54 -28.04 -2.55
CA LYS A 190 5.86 -28.70 -2.65
C LYS A 190 7.00 -27.78 -2.26
N ARG A 191 8.03 -28.35 -1.63
CA ARG A 191 9.32 -27.69 -1.36
C ARG A 191 10.10 -27.47 -2.64
N LEU A 192 11.04 -26.54 -2.63
CA LEU A 192 11.91 -26.29 -3.79
C LEU A 192 12.74 -27.51 -4.20
N ASP A 193 13.23 -28.30 -3.25
CA ASP A 193 13.96 -29.56 -3.51
C ASP A 193 13.08 -30.74 -3.96
N GLU A 194 11.75 -30.59 -3.89
CA GLU A 194 10.81 -31.56 -4.45
C GLU A 194 10.40 -31.21 -5.89
N LEU A 195 10.84 -30.07 -6.39
CA LEU A 195 10.62 -29.64 -7.77
C LEU A 195 11.78 -30.08 -8.66
N ASP A 196 11.49 -30.25 -9.95
CA ASP A 196 12.50 -30.51 -10.97
C ASP A 196 13.21 -29.20 -11.33
N LEU A 197 14.15 -28.80 -10.46
CA LEU A 197 15.00 -27.62 -10.62
C LEU A 197 16.26 -27.95 -11.43
N ILE A 198 16.63 -27.01 -12.30
CA ILE A 198 17.89 -27.04 -13.04
C ILE A 198 19.05 -26.72 -12.09
N CYS A 199 18.92 -25.70 -11.25
CA CYS A 199 19.89 -25.43 -10.21
C CYS A 199 20.03 -26.63 -9.25
N LYS A 200 21.25 -26.88 -8.79
CA LYS A 200 21.56 -28.07 -7.98
C LYS A 200 21.74 -27.77 -6.50
N ARG A 201 21.91 -26.50 -6.15
CA ARG A 201 22.34 -26.07 -4.82
C ARG A 201 21.40 -25.03 -4.19
N MET A 202 20.16 -24.88 -4.68
CA MET A 202 19.18 -23.91 -4.12
C MET A 202 19.00 -24.03 -2.61
N MET A 203 18.97 -25.27 -2.11
CA MET A 203 18.77 -25.56 -0.69
C MET A 203 20.07 -25.58 0.13
N GLU A 204 21.20 -25.27 -0.50
CA GLU A 204 22.45 -25.12 0.24
C GLU A 204 22.36 -23.92 1.17
N ASN A 205 22.71 -24.15 2.44
CA ASN A 205 22.59 -23.18 3.51
C ASN A 205 21.14 -22.77 3.83
N ALA A 206 20.12 -23.55 3.45
CA ALA A 206 18.73 -23.19 3.67
C ALA A 206 18.33 -23.03 5.16
N SER A 207 19.16 -23.49 6.10
CA SER A 207 18.97 -23.29 7.54
C SER A 207 19.78 -22.13 8.13
N ASP A 208 20.68 -21.50 7.36
CA ASP A 208 21.50 -20.37 7.77
C ASP A 208 20.84 -19.05 7.31
N PRO A 209 20.29 -18.22 8.22
CA PRO A 209 19.61 -16.98 7.84
C PRO A 209 20.47 -15.97 7.08
N GLU A 210 21.80 -16.03 7.19
CA GLU A 210 22.69 -15.10 6.48
C GLU A 210 23.09 -15.60 5.09
N LYS A 211 22.92 -16.90 4.83
CA LYS A 211 23.36 -17.53 3.57
C LYS A 211 22.24 -18.19 2.78
N ALA A 212 21.08 -18.45 3.39
CA ALA A 212 19.94 -19.04 2.70
C ALA A 212 19.56 -18.22 1.46
N GLU A 213 19.03 -18.90 0.45
CA GLU A 213 18.27 -18.25 -0.61
C GLU A 213 16.93 -17.77 -0.05
N TYR A 214 16.51 -16.57 -0.47
CA TYR A 214 15.23 -15.97 -0.10
C TYR A 214 14.33 -15.83 -1.33
N PRO A 215 13.69 -16.92 -1.78
CA PRO A 215 12.72 -16.86 -2.87
C PRO A 215 11.53 -15.95 -2.53
N VAL A 216 11.20 -15.06 -3.46
CA VAL A 216 9.99 -14.23 -3.49
C VAL A 216 9.07 -14.74 -4.59
N ARG A 217 7.77 -14.87 -4.31
CA ARG A 217 6.82 -15.40 -5.31
C ARG A 217 6.44 -14.31 -6.30
N VAL A 218 6.50 -14.64 -7.59
CA VAL A 218 6.29 -13.68 -8.69
C VAL A 218 5.30 -14.26 -9.70
N GLU A 219 4.29 -13.48 -10.04
CA GLU A 219 3.44 -13.72 -11.21
C GLU A 219 4.07 -13.05 -12.43
N TRP A 220 4.59 -13.84 -13.37
CA TRP A 220 5.15 -13.31 -14.62
C TRP A 220 4.04 -12.82 -15.54
N LYS A 221 4.03 -11.51 -15.82
CA LYS A 221 3.12 -10.88 -16.79
C LYS A 221 3.67 -10.97 -18.22
N ALA A 222 4.99 -10.89 -18.36
CA ALA A 222 5.70 -11.30 -19.56
C ALA A 222 7.06 -11.88 -19.18
N SER A 223 7.51 -12.89 -19.92
CA SER A 223 8.85 -13.45 -19.76
C SER A 223 9.31 -14.09 -21.06
N CYS A 224 10.61 -14.17 -21.25
CA CYS A 224 11.24 -14.87 -22.37
C CYS A 224 12.42 -15.72 -21.89
N ASP A 225 12.90 -16.60 -22.75
CA ASP A 225 14.09 -17.39 -22.46
C ASP A 225 15.35 -16.52 -22.54
N SER A 226 16.45 -16.99 -21.94
CA SER A 226 17.66 -16.16 -21.81
C SER A 226 18.30 -15.77 -23.16
N SER A 227 18.05 -16.54 -24.22
CA SER A 227 18.46 -16.25 -25.60
C SER A 227 17.68 -15.10 -26.24
N GLU A 228 16.49 -14.80 -25.73
CA GLU A 228 15.59 -13.77 -26.24
C GLU A 228 15.57 -12.52 -25.36
N ALA A 229 16.56 -12.39 -24.47
CA ALA A 229 16.70 -11.28 -23.55
C ALA A 229 16.65 -9.94 -24.30
N LYS A 230 15.84 -9.02 -23.79
CA LYS A 230 15.62 -7.71 -24.37
C LYS A 230 16.76 -6.77 -23.97
N TRP A 231 17.48 -6.28 -24.97
CA TRP A 231 18.55 -5.31 -24.79
C TRP A 231 18.68 -4.40 -26.01
N ALA A 232 19.00 -3.13 -25.79
CA ALA A 232 19.31 -2.19 -26.84
C ALA A 232 20.63 -1.46 -26.53
N ARG A 233 21.60 -1.59 -27.45
CA ARG A 233 22.91 -0.93 -27.32
C ARG A 233 22.74 0.59 -27.41
N ASN A 234 23.62 1.33 -26.73
CA ASN A 234 23.70 2.79 -26.76
C ASN A 234 22.41 3.54 -26.35
N ARG A 235 21.53 2.88 -25.59
CA ARG A 235 20.28 3.47 -25.05
C ARG A 235 20.38 3.90 -23.58
N GLY A 236 21.54 3.73 -22.95
CA GLY A 236 21.72 4.06 -21.53
C GLY A 236 20.82 3.25 -20.60
N LEU A 237 20.43 2.03 -20.99
CA LEU A 237 19.57 1.18 -20.18
C LEU A 237 20.23 0.87 -18.84
N PHE A 238 19.44 0.99 -17.76
CA PHE A 238 19.92 0.78 -16.41
C PHE A 238 20.42 -0.65 -16.22
N THR A 239 21.51 -0.81 -15.49
CA THR A 239 21.99 -2.10 -14.96
C THR A 239 22.65 -1.85 -13.62
N ALA A 240 22.63 -2.83 -12.73
CA ALA A 240 23.32 -2.74 -11.46
C ALA A 240 23.93 -4.08 -11.04
N ARG A 241 24.98 -4.00 -10.20
CA ARG A 241 25.60 -5.17 -9.56
C ARG A 241 24.79 -5.71 -8.37
N MET A 242 23.93 -4.87 -7.80
CA MET A 242 23.01 -5.27 -6.73
C MET A 242 21.91 -6.19 -7.28
N ALA A 243 21.33 -7.02 -6.41
CA ALA A 243 20.19 -7.85 -6.77
C ALA A 243 18.97 -6.98 -7.07
N ARG A 244 18.67 -5.96 -6.25
CA ARG A 244 17.48 -5.10 -6.43
C ARG A 244 17.83 -3.62 -6.50
N ALA A 245 17.24 -2.88 -7.44
CA ALA A 245 17.32 -1.42 -7.51
C ALA A 245 16.00 -0.79 -7.98
N SER A 246 15.66 0.41 -7.50
CA SER A 246 14.48 1.14 -7.98
C SER A 246 14.67 1.64 -9.42
N LEU A 247 13.65 1.47 -10.26
CA LEU A 247 13.59 2.02 -11.62
C LEU A 247 12.75 3.30 -11.71
N GLN A 248 12.21 3.82 -10.59
CA GLN A 248 11.31 4.99 -10.59
C GLN A 248 11.87 6.20 -11.36
N ASN A 249 13.17 6.46 -11.23
CA ASN A 249 13.85 7.58 -11.92
C ASN A 249 14.51 7.19 -13.24
N GLN A 250 14.26 5.97 -13.74
CA GLN A 250 14.90 5.40 -14.94
C GLN A 250 13.91 5.38 -16.11
N LYS A 251 13.31 6.54 -16.45
CA LYS A 251 12.25 6.66 -17.45
C LYS A 251 12.58 5.98 -18.78
N GLY A 252 13.76 6.26 -19.35
CA GLY A 252 14.17 5.64 -20.62
C GLY A 252 14.29 4.11 -20.57
N THR A 253 14.63 3.56 -19.39
CA THR A 253 14.65 2.11 -19.18
C THR A 253 13.24 1.56 -19.04
N MET A 254 12.37 2.23 -18.28
CA MET A 254 10.95 1.84 -18.13
C MET A 254 10.23 1.84 -19.47
N ASP A 255 10.39 2.90 -20.28
CA ASP A 255 9.80 3.01 -21.62
C ASP A 255 10.26 1.87 -22.53
N PHE A 256 11.57 1.55 -22.49
CA PHE A 256 12.13 0.42 -23.23
C PHE A 256 11.51 -0.91 -22.80
N ILE A 257 11.40 -1.18 -21.50
CA ILE A 257 10.83 -2.42 -20.96
C ILE A 257 9.36 -2.54 -21.40
N SER A 258 8.57 -1.49 -21.21
CA SER A 258 7.16 -1.45 -21.60
C SER A 258 6.97 -1.80 -23.08
N LEU A 259 7.79 -1.20 -23.95
CA LEU A 259 7.75 -1.48 -25.39
C LEU A 259 8.23 -2.90 -25.73
N ALA A 260 9.36 -3.33 -25.18
CA ALA A 260 9.99 -4.60 -25.53
C ALA A 260 9.20 -5.83 -25.06
N PHE A 261 8.48 -5.71 -23.94
CA PHE A 261 7.59 -6.74 -23.41
C PHE A 261 6.11 -6.51 -23.72
N LYS A 262 5.76 -5.40 -24.39
CA LYS A 262 4.38 -5.00 -24.70
C LYS A 262 3.49 -4.98 -23.45
N ILE A 263 4.00 -4.38 -22.38
CA ILE A 263 3.33 -4.26 -21.07
C ILE A 263 3.26 -2.79 -20.68
N ASP A 264 2.14 -2.39 -20.07
CA ASP A 264 2.04 -1.11 -19.36
C ASP A 264 2.44 -1.31 -17.89
N LEU A 265 3.69 -0.94 -17.55
CA LEU A 265 4.22 -1.04 -16.19
C LEU A 265 3.41 -0.23 -15.17
N GLU A 266 2.84 0.91 -15.55
CA GLU A 266 2.05 1.73 -14.64
C GLU A 266 0.72 1.05 -14.30
N SER A 267 0.11 0.38 -15.28
CA SER A 267 -1.13 -0.37 -15.05
C SER A 267 -0.94 -1.52 -14.06
N LEU A 268 0.26 -2.10 -13.98
CA LEU A 268 0.59 -3.17 -13.04
C LEU A 268 0.69 -2.68 -11.60
N LEU A 269 1.07 -1.42 -11.39
CA LEU A 269 1.03 -0.78 -10.06
C LEU A 269 -0.41 -0.40 -9.64
N LYS A 270 -1.33 -0.32 -10.61
CA LYS A 270 -2.70 0.17 -10.43
C LYS A 270 -3.71 -0.99 -10.47
N LYS A 271 -3.66 -1.94 -9.52
CA LYS A 271 -4.77 -2.89 -9.22
C LYS A 271 -4.71 -3.32 -7.75
N GLU A 272 -5.75 -3.29 -6.92
CA GLU A 272 -7.20 -3.07 -7.11
C GLU A 272 -7.72 -1.99 -6.14
N GLU A 273 -8.34 -0.93 -6.67
CA GLU A 273 -9.53 -0.38 -6.02
C GLU A 273 -10.65 -1.42 -6.19
N VAL A 274 -11.53 -1.51 -5.19
CA VAL A 274 -12.74 -2.35 -5.15
C VAL A 274 -12.58 -3.74 -4.51
N VAL A 275 -12.26 -3.78 -3.21
CA VAL A 275 -13.05 -4.63 -2.31
C VAL A 275 -14.31 -3.85 -2.00
N LYS A 276 -15.39 -4.11 -2.76
CA LYS A 276 -16.73 -3.73 -2.33
C LYS A 276 -16.91 -4.27 -0.93
N VAL A 277 -17.12 -3.36 0.00
CA VAL A 277 -17.66 -3.65 1.33
C VAL A 277 -18.93 -4.46 1.09
N ASN A 278 -18.88 -5.76 1.39
CA ASN A 278 -20.10 -6.50 1.67
C ASN A 278 -20.63 -5.92 2.98
N GLN A 279 -21.46 -4.89 2.86
CA GLN A 279 -22.41 -4.52 3.90
C GLN A 279 -23.50 -5.57 3.85
N SER A 280 -23.52 -6.41 4.87
CA SER A 280 -24.71 -7.10 5.38
C SER A 280 -24.88 -6.66 6.83
#